data_AF-A0A1E3SXH1-F1
#
_entry.id   AF-A0A1E3SXH1-F1
#
_cell.length_a   1.000
_cell.length_b   1.000
_cell.length_c   1.000
_cell.angle_alpha   90.00
_cell.angle_beta   90.00
_cell.angle_gamma   90.00
#
_symmetry.space_group_name_H-M   'P 1'
#
loop_
_entity.id
_entity.type
_entity.pdbx_description
1 polymer ?
#
loop_
_entity_poly.entity_id
_entity_poly.type
_entity_poly.pdbx_seq_one_letter_code
_entity_poly.pdbx_strand_id
1 'polypeptide(L)' 'MANGVPFERHTREWWGRLTDEQRARVKRAAEDNDTSAVTAKLLADTRCPIGLIGTAWETDSEYSWSWPGGMREFIANQP' A
#
# COMPACT_ATOMS: atom_id res chain seq x y z
N MET A 1 -21.70 2.31 -0.31
CA MET A 1 -20.77 2.25 -1.46
C MET A 1 -19.80 1.12 -1.18
N ALA A 2 -19.70 0.15 -2.09
CA ALA A 2 -18.89 -1.05 -1.89
C ALA A 2 -17.40 -0.71 -1.97
N ASN A 3 -16.78 -0.33 -0.85
CA ASN A 3 -15.33 -0.22 -0.70
C ASN A 3 -14.70 -1.61 -0.50
N GLY A 4 -15.10 -2.58 -1.32
CA GLY A 4 -14.46 -3.88 -1.35
C GLY A 4 -13.08 -3.70 -1.99
N VAL A 5 -12.04 -4.19 -1.33
CA VAL A 5 -10.66 -4.23 -1.86
C VAL A 5 -10.72 -4.62 -3.35
N PRO A 6 -10.35 -3.74 -4.31
CA PRO A 6 -10.25 -4.18 -5.69
C PRO A 6 -9.13 -5.22 -5.69
N PHE A 7 -9.45 -6.45 -6.12
CA PHE A 7 -8.53 -7.59 -6.14
C PHE A 7 -8.16 -8.22 -4.78
N GLU A 8 -9.12 -8.29 -3.85
CA GLU A 8 -8.96 -8.94 -2.53
C GLU A 8 -8.19 -10.28 -2.56
N ARG A 9 -8.40 -11.11 -3.61
CA ARG A 9 -7.64 -12.36 -3.81
C ARG A 9 -6.13 -12.10 -4.00
N HIS A 10 -5.75 -11.22 -4.93
CA HIS A 10 -4.34 -10.97 -5.24
C HIS A 10 -3.63 -10.24 -4.10
N THR A 11 -4.34 -9.38 -3.38
CA THR A 11 -3.82 -8.72 -2.17
C THR A 11 -3.60 -9.73 -1.04
N ARG A 12 -4.54 -10.66 -0.82
CA ARG A 12 -4.34 -11.77 0.14
C ARG A 12 -3.18 -12.69 -0.25
N GLU A 13 -3.09 -13.09 -1.51
CA GLU A 13 -1.98 -13.92 -2.02
C GLU A 13 -0.63 -13.21 -1.90
N TRP A 14 -0.58 -11.91 -2.20
CA TRP A 14 0.60 -11.09 -1.98
C TRP A 14 1.00 -11.06 -0.49
N TRP A 15 0.07 -10.73 0.40
CA TRP A 15 0.34 -10.71 1.84
C TRP A 15 0.83 -12.06 2.38
N GLY A 16 0.23 -13.15 1.89
CA GLY A 16 0.62 -14.52 2.21
C GLY A 16 2.05 -14.87 1.81
N ARG A 17 2.59 -14.25 0.75
CA ARG A 17 3.95 -14.48 0.25
C ARG A 17 5.02 -13.65 0.95
N LEU A 18 4.64 -12.59 1.67
CA LEU A 18 5.59 -11.75 2.41
C LEU A 18 6.22 -12.52 3.58
N THR A 19 7.50 -12.25 3.84
CA THR A 19 8.13 -12.64 5.09
C THR A 19 7.57 -11.83 6.26
N ASP A 20 7.72 -12.31 7.49
CA ASP A 20 7.22 -11.59 8.67
C ASP A 20 7.88 -10.20 8.82
N GLU A 21 9.16 -10.07 8.46
CA GLU A 21 9.86 -8.78 8.42
C GLU A 21 9.25 -7.83 7.37
N GLN A 22 8.94 -8.34 6.18
CA GLN A 22 8.28 -7.54 5.14
C GLN A 22 6.87 -7.11 5.57
N ARG A 23 6.11 -8.01 6.19
CA ARG A 23 4.78 -7.70 6.75
C ARG A 23 4.88 -6.60 7.80
N ALA A 24 5.82 -6.72 8.73
CA ALA A 24 6.04 -5.71 9.77
C ALA A 24 6.39 -4.34 9.18
N ARG A 25 7.26 -4.29 8.17
CA ARG A 25 7.60 -3.05 7.47
C ARG A 25 6.42 -2.44 6.73
N VAL A 26 5.66 -3.25 6.01
CA VAL A 26 4.47 -2.79 5.28
C VAL A 26 3.39 -2.27 6.24
N LYS A 27 3.14 -2.99 7.35
CA LYS A 27 2.21 -2.56 8.40
C LYS A 27 2.59 -1.19 8.93
N ARG A 28 3.84 -1.04 9.35
CA ARG A 28 4.34 0.23 9.88
C ARG A 28 4.22 1.36 8.87
N ALA A 29 4.59 1.12 7.61
CA ALA A 29 4.47 2.13 6.55
C ALA A 29 3.01 2.56 6.33
N ALA A 30 2.06 1.61 6.36
CA ALA A 30 0.63 1.92 6.22
C ALA A 30 0.04 2.61 7.45
N GLU A 31 0.50 2.29 8.66
CA GLU A 31 0.12 2.94 9.92
C GLU A 31 0.59 4.40 9.94
N ASP A 32 1.88 4.61 9.65
CA ASP A 32 2.54 5.92 9.62
C ASP A 32 2.13 6.76 8.40
N ASN A 33 1.32 6.20 7.48
CA ASN A 33 1.01 6.78 6.17
C ASN A 33 2.28 7.18 5.39
N ASP A 34 3.35 6.41 5.56
CA ASP A 34 4.62 6.65 4.88
C ASP A 34 4.43 6.38 3.38
N THR A 35 4.71 7.39 2.57
CA THR A 35 4.66 7.34 1.11
C THR A 35 6.03 7.62 0.49
N SER A 36 7.09 7.50 1.29
CA SER A 36 8.46 7.71 0.87
C SER A 36 8.90 6.71 -0.22
N ALA A 37 10.00 7.05 -0.88
CA ALA A 37 10.64 6.17 -1.87
C ALA A 37 11.03 4.80 -1.28
N VAL A 38 11.32 4.71 0.02
CA VAL A 38 11.62 3.43 0.70
C VAL A 38 10.38 2.55 0.72
N THR A 39 9.23 3.11 1.07
CA THR A 39 7.96 2.38 1.04
C THR A 39 7.55 2.03 -0.39
N ALA A 40 7.68 2.96 -1.34
CA ALA A 40 7.42 2.68 -2.75
C ALA A 40 8.30 1.52 -3.28
N LYS A 41 9.59 1.51 -2.92
CA LYS A 41 10.51 0.43 -3.27
C LYS A 41 10.11 -0.89 -2.62
N LEU A 42 9.73 -0.90 -1.33
CA LEU A 42 9.26 -2.10 -0.64
C LEU A 42 8.03 -2.70 -1.34
N LEU A 43 7.06 -1.87 -1.73
CA LEU A 43 5.88 -2.32 -2.46
C LEU A 43 6.23 -2.87 -3.84
N ALA A 44 7.18 -2.25 -4.55
CA ALA A 44 7.67 -2.73 -5.84
C ALA A 44 8.44 -4.06 -5.73
N ASP A 45 9.38 -4.16 -4.79
CA ASP A 45 10.22 -5.35 -4.56
C ASP A 45 9.36 -6.55 -4.14
N THR A 46 8.29 -6.29 -3.37
CA THR A 46 7.32 -7.33 -2.98
C THR A 46 6.24 -7.59 -4.04
N ARG A 47 6.26 -6.86 -5.17
CA ARG A 47 5.26 -6.94 -6.23
C ARG A 47 3.83 -6.78 -5.72
N CYS A 48 3.63 -5.75 -4.89
CA CYS A 48 2.31 -5.39 -4.40
C CYS A 48 1.36 -5.14 -5.58
N PRO A 49 0.18 -5.78 -5.61
CA PRO A 49 -0.78 -5.59 -6.71
C PRO A 49 -1.37 -4.18 -6.72
N ILE A 50 -1.32 -3.47 -5.60
CA ILE A 50 -1.83 -2.11 -5.45
C ILE A 50 -0.74 -1.26 -4.80
N GLY A 51 -0.07 -0.44 -5.61
CA GLY A 51 0.93 0.50 -5.15
C GLY A 51 0.33 1.75 -4.51
N LEU A 52 1.20 2.73 -4.23
CA LEU A 52 0.77 4.07 -3.84
C LEU A 52 0.05 4.77 -4.98
N ILE A 53 -0.91 5.63 -4.64
CA ILE A 53 -1.63 6.47 -5.58
C ILE A 53 -0.99 7.86 -5.56
N GLY A 54 -0.51 8.31 -6.72
CA GLY A 54 -0.03 9.67 -6.92
C GLY A 54 -1.12 10.52 -7.56
N THR A 55 -1.39 11.68 -6.96
CA THR A 55 -2.29 12.70 -7.49
C THR A 55 -1.48 13.96 -7.74
N ALA A 56 -1.57 14.53 -8.93
CA ALA A 56 -0.99 15.84 -9.26
C ALA A 56 -2.07 16.72 -9.87
N TRP A 57 -2.13 17.97 -9.44
CA TRP A 57 -2.96 19.02 -10.04
C TRP A 57 -2.11 19.93 -10.91
N GLU A 58 -2.71 20.67 -11.85
CA GLU A 58 -1.98 21.55 -12.77
C GLU A 58 -1.12 22.61 -12.06
N THR A 59 -1.48 22.96 -10.83
CA THR A 59 -0.78 23.94 -9.99
C THR A 59 0.27 23.32 -9.07
N ASP A 60 0.36 22.00 -8.97
CA ASP A 60 1.31 21.32 -8.10
C ASP A 60 2.63 21.06 -8.83
N SER A 61 3.73 21.47 -8.20
CA SER A 61 5.08 21.18 -8.67
C SER A 61 5.45 19.70 -8.51
N GLU A 62 4.75 18.96 -7.64
CA GLU A 62 5.06 17.58 -7.25
C GLU A 62 3.80 16.74 -7.03
N TYR A 63 3.93 15.41 -7.21
CA TYR A 63 2.84 14.48 -6.92
C TYR A 63 2.59 14.36 -5.42
N SER A 64 1.33 14.48 -5.01
CA SER A 64 0.85 14.05 -3.69
C SER A 64 0.61 12.55 -3.69
N TRP A 65 1.38 11.81 -2.90
CA TRP A 65 1.25 10.36 -2.77
C TRP A 65 0.36 9.98 -1.59
N SER A 66 -0.41 8.91 -1.75
CA SER A 66 -1.28 8.37 -0.71
C SER A 66 -1.44 6.86 -0.83
N TRP A 67 -1.78 6.22 0.28
CA TRP A 67 -2.20 4.83 0.25
C TRP A 67 -3.68 4.74 -0.20
N PRO A 68 -4.04 3.74 -1.03
CA PRO A 68 -5.44 3.43 -1.26
C PRO A 68 -6.15 3.07 0.06
N GLY A 69 -7.34 3.64 0.32
CA GLY A 69 -8.08 3.41 1.56
C GLY A 69 -8.31 1.93 1.88
N GLY A 70 -8.79 1.16 0.90
CA GLY A 70 -8.98 -0.29 1.05
C GLY A 70 -7.69 -1.08 1.29
N MET A 71 -6.52 -0.56 0.88
CA MET A 71 -5.23 -1.18 1.15
C MET A 71 -4.81 -0.94 2.61
N ARG A 72 -4.99 0.28 3.15
CA ARG A 72 -4.73 0.57 4.56
C ARG A 72 -5.62 -0.27 5.47
N GLU A 73 -6.90 -0.34 5.15
CA GLU A 73 -7.85 -1.18 5.89
C GLU A 73 -7.49 -2.66 5.82
N PHE A 74 -7.11 -3.16 4.64
CA PHE A 74 -6.67 -4.55 4.49
C PHE A 74 -5.46 -4.86 5.39
N ILE A 75 -4.42 -4.03 5.36
CA ILE A 75 -3.18 -4.21 6.13
C ILE A 75 -3.45 -4.13 7.64
N ALA A 76 -4.27 -3.18 8.08
CA ALA A 76 -4.63 -2.99 9.48
C ALA A 76 -5.38 -4.21 10.07
N ASN A 77 -6.11 -4.96 9.24
CA ASN A 77 -6.86 -6.15 9.66
C ASN A 77 -6.03 -7.45 9.60
N GLN A 78 -4.75 -7.40 9.22
CA GLN A 78 -3.90 -8.60 9.21
C GLN A 78 -3.33 -8.90 10.60
N PRO A 79 -3.13 -10.18 10.96
CA PRO A 79 -2.45 -10.57 12.20
C PRO A 79 -1.00 -10.09 12.23
#